data_AF-Q5DCQ4-F1
#
_entry.id   AF-Q5DCQ4-F1
#
_cell.length_a   1.000
_cell.length_b   1.000
_cell.length_c   1.000
_cell.angle_alpha   90.00
_cell.angle_beta   90.00
_cell.angle_gamma   90.00
#
_symmetry.space_group_name_H-M   'P 1'
#
loop_
_entity.id
_entity.type
_entity.pdbx_description
1 polymer ?
#
loop_
_entity_poly.entity_id
_entity_poly.type
_entity_poly.pdbx_seq_one_letter_code
_entity_poly.pdbx_strand_id
1 'polypeptide(L)'
;MMSVYVTIPNLIENLEILFCRLEKCYGVSVTLSEDKLKISGTQDKLNAAQDYALRFISPESVLVNTTASMDCLELLSNLTMIHHFELTYNIVIITKKSNILVVKGCGHAIKRFSQILQLLESSLKIKWAYLSDLKVSLLQTLCKKYSVDYSGLQCTNAMKIALLDYFISLKEPKDTVSSEGLFT
;
A
#
# COMPACT_ATOMS: atom_id res chain seq x y z
N MET A 1 0.92 23.45 16.96
CA MET A 1 0.52 22.05 16.75
C MET A 1 -0.99 22.05 16.60
N MET A 2 -1.53 21.48 15.52
CA MET A 2 -2.97 21.49 15.25
C MET A 2 -3.56 20.10 15.44
N SER A 3 -4.87 20.02 15.61
CA SER A 3 -5.58 18.75 15.76
C SER A 3 -6.83 18.73 14.88
N VAL A 4 -7.11 17.57 14.29
CA VAL A 4 -8.36 17.27 13.59
C VAL A 4 -9.02 16.07 14.26
N TYR A 5 -10.33 15.95 14.09
CA TYR A 5 -11.13 14.87 14.65
C TYR A 5 -11.82 14.09 13.54
N VAL A 6 -11.78 12.77 13.63
CA VAL A 6 -12.46 11.86 12.71
C VAL A 6 -13.38 10.95 13.53
N THR A 7 -14.67 10.91 13.19
CA THR A 7 -15.61 10.00 13.85
C THR A 7 -15.38 8.56 13.39
N ILE A 8 -15.27 7.64 14.35
CA ILE A 8 -15.11 6.21 14.16
C ILE A 8 -16.43 5.53 14.55
N PRO A 9 -17.13 4.90 13.60
CA PRO A 9 -18.24 4.00 13.91
C PRO A 9 -17.83 2.89 14.90
N ASN A 10 -18.73 2.53 15.83
CA ASN A 10 -18.49 1.55 16.91
C ASN A 10 -18.07 0.13 16.48
N LEU A 11 -17.99 -0.17 15.18
CA LEU A 11 -17.74 -1.50 14.63
C LEU A 11 -16.48 -1.60 13.75
N ILE A 12 -15.58 -0.61 13.78
CA ILE A 12 -14.36 -0.72 12.98
C ILE A 12 -13.41 -1.75 13.57
N GLU A 13 -13.24 -2.85 12.86
CA GLU A 13 -12.15 -3.79 13.09
C GLU A 13 -10.80 -3.19 12.69
N ASN A 14 -9.73 -3.60 13.38
CA ASN A 14 -8.32 -3.29 13.06
C ASN A 14 -7.90 -1.82 13.28
N LEU A 15 -8.49 -1.13 14.27
CA LEU A 15 -8.08 0.24 14.66
C LEU A 15 -6.59 0.37 15.00
N GLU A 16 -5.98 -0.68 15.56
CA GLU A 16 -4.54 -0.72 15.84
C GLU A 16 -3.69 -0.52 14.57
N ILE A 17 -4.17 -1.04 13.42
CA ILE A 17 -3.51 -0.84 12.13
C ILE A 17 -3.61 0.62 11.72
N LEU A 18 -4.79 1.23 11.85
CA LEU A 18 -5.00 2.64 11.56
C LEU A 18 -4.04 3.52 12.39
N PHE A 19 -3.94 3.29 13.70
CA PHE A 19 -3.08 4.07 14.59
C PHE A 19 -1.61 3.92 14.18
N CYS A 20 -1.16 2.68 14.00
CA CYS A 20 0.20 2.37 13.56
C CYS A 20 0.55 3.06 12.23
N ARG A 21 -0.38 3.09 11.26
CA ARG A 21 -0.17 3.73 9.96
C ARG A 21 -0.09 5.25 10.08
N LEU A 22 -1.01 5.87 10.81
CA LEU A 22 -1.00 7.30 11.04
C LEU A 22 0.30 7.75 11.72
N GLU A 23 0.73 7.05 12.76
CA GLU A 23 1.94 7.42 13.49
C GLU A 23 3.21 7.18 12.67
N LYS A 24 3.36 5.99 12.07
CA LYS A 24 4.61 5.60 11.42
C LYS A 24 4.75 6.09 9.98
N CYS A 25 3.65 6.23 9.25
CA CYS A 25 3.69 6.64 7.83
C CYS A 25 3.43 8.13 7.65
N TYR A 26 2.55 8.72 8.46
CA TYR A 26 2.19 10.14 8.35
C TYR A 26 2.87 11.01 9.41
N GLY A 27 3.52 10.42 10.42
CA GLY A 27 4.28 11.14 11.44
C GLY A 27 3.41 12.07 12.29
N VAL A 28 2.18 11.65 12.55
CA VAL A 28 1.19 12.34 13.41
C VAL A 28 1.02 11.57 14.72
N SER A 29 0.47 12.20 15.75
CA SER A 29 0.10 11.54 17.00
C SER A 29 -1.40 11.30 17.04
N VAL A 30 -1.81 10.13 17.54
CA VAL A 30 -3.21 9.70 17.49
C VAL A 30 -3.71 9.30 18.87
N THR A 31 -4.89 9.78 19.24
CA THR A 31 -5.56 9.39 20.49
C THR A 31 -7.04 9.15 20.23
N LEU A 32 -7.58 8.04 20.74
CA LEU A 32 -9.00 7.73 20.68
C LEU A 32 -9.71 8.25 21.94
N SER A 33 -10.78 9.01 21.76
CA SER A 33 -11.68 9.43 22.84
C SER A 33 -13.09 9.10 22.41
N GLU A 34 -13.71 8.12 23.08
CA GLU A 34 -15.04 7.62 22.71
C GLU A 34 -15.10 7.19 21.24
N ASP A 35 -15.97 7.80 20.44
CA ASP A 35 -16.17 7.58 19.00
C ASP A 35 -15.32 8.52 18.13
N LYS A 36 -14.38 9.27 18.71
CA LYS A 36 -13.60 10.28 17.98
C LYS A 36 -12.11 9.97 18.04
N LEU A 37 -11.53 9.87 16.85
CA LEU A 37 -10.10 9.84 16.65
C LEU A 37 -9.56 11.27 16.59
N LYS A 38 -8.75 11.66 17.57
CA LYS A 38 -7.98 12.90 17.52
C LYS A 38 -6.64 12.64 16.85
N ILE A 39 -6.36 13.34 15.76
CA ILE A 39 -5.10 13.29 15.02
C ILE A 39 -4.40 14.63 15.20
N SER A 40 -3.15 14.63 15.69
CA SER A 40 -2.39 15.84 16.00
C SER A 40 -1.05 15.87 15.26
N GLY A 41 -0.67 17.03 14.74
CA GLY A 41 0.54 17.16 13.93
C GLY A 41 0.76 18.57 13.36
N THR A 42 1.62 18.64 12.34
CA THR A 42 1.83 19.84 11.51
C THR A 42 0.78 19.88 10.39
N GLN A 43 0.42 21.07 9.92
CA GLN A 43 -0.71 21.26 8.98
C GLN A 43 -0.54 20.46 7.67
N ASP A 44 0.67 20.38 7.15
CA ASP A 44 1.05 19.62 5.95
C ASP A 44 0.78 18.12 6.10
N LYS A 45 0.97 17.56 7.31
CA LYS A 45 0.76 16.13 7.60
C LYS A 45 -0.68 15.80 7.93
N LEU A 46 -1.40 16.74 8.56
CA LEU A 46 -2.75 16.52 9.05
C LEU A 46 -3.75 16.22 7.93
N ASN A 47 -3.66 16.94 6.80
CA ASN A 47 -4.59 16.72 5.69
C ASN A 47 -4.46 15.29 5.13
N ALA A 48 -3.23 14.85 4.82
CA ALA A 48 -2.99 13.51 4.31
C ALA A 48 -3.37 12.40 5.32
N ALA A 49 -3.08 12.63 6.61
CA ALA A 49 -3.44 11.71 7.68
C ALA A 49 -4.97 11.60 7.86
N GLN A 50 -5.68 12.72 7.78
CA GLN A 50 -7.14 12.75 7.87
C GLN A 50 -7.79 12.04 6.69
N ASP A 51 -7.34 12.31 5.46
CA ASP A 51 -7.84 11.65 4.25
C ASP A 51 -7.64 10.14 4.31
N TYR A 52 -6.47 9.70 4.79
CA TYR A 52 -6.20 8.29 5.01
C TYR A 52 -7.14 7.67 6.05
N ALA A 53 -7.34 8.33 7.19
CA ALA A 53 -8.22 7.84 8.23
C ALA A 53 -9.66 7.69 7.73
N LEU A 54 -10.18 8.69 6.99
CA LEU A 54 -11.50 8.63 6.39
C LEU A 54 -11.64 7.44 5.43
N ARG A 55 -10.63 7.20 4.58
CA ARG A 55 -10.62 6.06 3.65
C ARG A 55 -10.60 4.72 4.37
N PHE A 56 -9.83 4.60 5.46
CA PHE A 56 -9.74 3.38 6.26
C PHE A 56 -11.09 3.00 6.89
N ILE A 57 -11.82 4.03 7.31
CA ILE A 57 -13.11 3.93 8.02
C ILE A 57 -14.28 3.77 7.05
N SER A 58 -14.17 4.30 5.84
CA SER A 58 -15.24 4.34 4.84
C SER A 58 -15.77 2.94 4.49
N PRO A 59 -17.09 2.78 4.25
CA PRO A 59 -17.70 1.52 3.82
C PRO A 59 -17.45 1.22 2.33
N GLU A 60 -16.29 1.60 1.79
CA GLU A 60 -15.93 1.34 0.39
C GLU A 60 -15.93 -0.15 0.06
N SER A 61 -15.93 -0.46 -1.24
CA SER A 61 -15.85 -1.83 -1.71
C SER A 61 -14.68 -2.56 -1.04
N VAL A 62 -14.95 -3.79 -0.59
CA VAL A 62 -13.98 -4.64 0.09
C VAL A 62 -13.73 -5.87 -0.77
N LEU A 63 -12.47 -6.09 -1.14
CA LEU A 63 -12.02 -7.36 -1.70
C LEU A 63 -11.31 -8.14 -0.60
N VAL A 64 -11.80 -9.34 -0.33
CA VAL A 64 -11.14 -10.30 0.56
C VAL A 64 -10.46 -11.34 -0.33
N ASN A 65 -9.13 -11.32 -0.37
CA ASN A 65 -8.33 -12.33 -1.06
C ASN A 65 -7.75 -13.31 -0.03
N THR A 66 -8.20 -14.55 -0.06
CA THR A 66 -7.77 -15.61 0.88
C THR A 66 -6.57 -16.42 0.37
N THR A 67 -6.10 -16.18 -0.86
CA THR A 67 -5.11 -17.05 -1.54
C THR A 67 -3.82 -16.34 -1.94
N ALA A 68 -3.45 -15.23 -1.28
CA ALA A 68 -2.16 -14.59 -1.55
C ALA A 68 -1.01 -15.57 -1.22
N SER A 69 0.01 -15.62 -2.09
CA SER A 69 1.21 -16.43 -1.85
C SER A 69 1.95 -15.99 -0.58
N MET A 70 2.69 -16.91 0.05
CA MET A 70 3.49 -16.59 1.25
C MET A 70 4.49 -15.45 0.99
N ASP A 71 5.15 -15.44 -0.17
CA ASP A 71 6.04 -14.35 -0.60
C ASP A 71 5.32 -12.99 -0.67
N CYS A 72 4.07 -12.95 -1.15
CA CYS A 72 3.28 -11.74 -1.17
C CYS A 72 2.90 -11.28 0.24
N LEU A 73 2.60 -12.22 1.15
CA LEU A 73 2.30 -11.88 2.54
C LEU A 73 3.55 -11.39 3.29
N GLU A 74 4.71 -11.98 3.03
CA GLU A 74 6.00 -11.50 3.54
C GLU A 74 6.34 -10.13 2.98
N LEU A 75 6.07 -9.87 1.70
CA LEU A 75 6.21 -8.54 1.12
C LEU A 75 5.29 -7.53 1.82
N LEU A 76 4.04 -7.91 2.07
CA LEU A 76 3.04 -7.13 2.79
C LEU A 76 3.22 -7.19 4.32
N SER A 77 4.29 -7.78 4.84
CA SER A 77 4.70 -7.58 6.23
C SER A 77 5.52 -6.31 6.40
N ASN A 78 6.13 -5.81 5.31
CA ASN A 78 6.90 -4.58 5.30
C ASN A 78 5.98 -3.36 5.24
N LEU A 79 6.02 -2.55 6.31
CA LEU A 79 5.20 -1.36 6.45
C LEU A 79 5.35 -0.37 5.30
N THR A 80 6.58 -0.14 4.86
CA THR A 80 6.86 0.85 3.80
C THR A 80 6.37 0.36 2.44
N MET A 81 6.37 -0.96 2.20
CA MET A 81 5.74 -1.54 1.01
C MET A 81 4.22 -1.42 1.04
N ILE A 82 3.59 -1.71 2.19
CA ILE A 82 2.14 -1.47 2.32
C ILE A 82 1.84 0.00 2.03
N HIS A 83 2.56 0.92 2.68
CA HIS A 83 2.33 2.34 2.49
C HIS A 83 2.51 2.77 1.03
N HIS A 84 3.55 2.28 0.36
CA HIS A 84 3.76 2.50 -1.07
C HIS A 84 2.57 2.05 -1.92
N PHE A 85 2.04 0.85 -1.70
CA PHE A 85 0.88 0.34 -2.44
C PHE A 85 -0.40 1.14 -2.12
N GLU A 86 -0.64 1.44 -0.85
CA GLU A 86 -1.80 2.21 -0.42
C GLU A 86 -1.84 3.61 -1.06
N LEU A 87 -0.70 4.29 -1.16
CA LEU A 87 -0.57 5.57 -1.84
C LEU A 87 -0.71 5.44 -3.35
N THR A 88 0.00 4.50 -3.96
CA THR A 88 0.06 4.35 -5.43
C THR A 88 -1.29 3.97 -6.02
N TYR A 89 -2.05 3.12 -5.32
CA TYR A 89 -3.35 2.64 -5.80
C TYR A 89 -4.53 3.32 -5.13
N ASN A 90 -4.32 4.18 -4.14
CA ASN A 90 -5.38 4.83 -3.38
C ASN A 90 -6.32 3.81 -2.69
N ILE A 91 -5.73 2.83 -2.00
CA ILE A 91 -6.40 1.71 -1.31
C ILE A 91 -5.94 1.60 0.14
N VAL A 92 -6.56 0.70 0.90
CA VAL A 92 -6.14 0.27 2.24
C VAL A 92 -5.90 -1.23 2.23
N ILE A 93 -4.77 -1.67 2.78
CA ILE A 93 -4.35 -3.07 2.82
C ILE A 93 -4.26 -3.54 4.27
N ILE A 94 -4.99 -4.61 4.57
CA ILE A 94 -5.03 -5.24 5.90
C ILE A 94 -4.68 -6.72 5.76
N THR A 95 -3.62 -7.16 6.44
CA THR A 95 -3.25 -8.58 6.54
C THR A 95 -3.75 -9.15 7.87
N LYS A 96 -4.58 -10.19 7.82
CA LYS A 96 -5.12 -10.89 9.02
C LYS A 96 -4.34 -12.18 9.28
N LYS A 97 -4.37 -12.66 10.53
CA LYS A 97 -3.62 -13.85 11.02
C LYS A 97 -3.82 -15.15 10.23
N SER A 98 -4.89 -15.27 9.45
CA SER A 98 -5.20 -16.45 8.63
C SER A 98 -4.71 -16.34 7.17
N ASN A 99 -3.65 -15.56 6.91
CA ASN A 99 -3.16 -15.28 5.55
C ASN A 99 -4.21 -14.61 4.65
N ILE A 100 -5.20 -13.96 5.27
CA ILE A 100 -6.26 -13.25 4.56
C ILE A 100 -5.80 -11.83 4.31
N LEU A 101 -5.79 -11.46 3.03
CA LEU A 101 -5.55 -10.11 2.58
C LEU A 101 -6.88 -9.41 2.34
N VAL A 102 -7.17 -8.37 3.10
CA VAL A 102 -8.33 -7.50 2.91
C VAL A 102 -7.86 -6.21 2.26
N VAL A 103 -8.45 -5.89 1.11
CA VAL A 103 -8.19 -4.64 0.38
C VAL A 103 -9.47 -3.83 0.35
N LYS A 104 -9.41 -2.59 0.83
CA LYS A 104 -10.51 -1.63 0.75
C LYS A 104 -10.15 -0.52 -0.22
N GLY A 105 -11.12 -0.03 -0.97
CA GLY A 105 -10.90 1.00 -1.97
C GLY A 105 -12.06 1.10 -2.94
N CYS A 106 -12.00 2.04 -3.87
CA CYS A 106 -12.91 2.02 -5.01
C CYS A 106 -12.65 0.78 -5.89
N GLY A 107 -13.69 0.22 -6.52
CA GLY A 107 -13.58 -1.04 -7.26
C GLY A 107 -12.51 -1.03 -8.38
N HIS A 108 -12.30 0.11 -9.02
CA HIS A 108 -11.26 0.28 -10.03
C HIS A 108 -9.83 0.28 -9.43
N ALA A 109 -9.64 0.93 -8.28
CA ALA A 109 -8.36 0.92 -7.55
C ALA A 109 -8.01 -0.49 -7.08
N ILE A 110 -8.98 -1.19 -6.50
CA ILE A 110 -8.85 -2.60 -6.11
C ILE A 110 -8.45 -3.45 -7.31
N LYS A 111 -9.17 -3.34 -8.43
CA LYS A 111 -8.87 -4.11 -9.65
C LYS A 111 -7.44 -3.88 -10.14
N ARG A 112 -6.97 -2.63 -10.17
CA ARG A 112 -5.59 -2.30 -10.55
C ARG A 112 -4.57 -2.94 -9.61
N PHE A 113 -4.78 -2.82 -8.30
CA PHE A 113 -3.89 -3.44 -7.32
C PHE A 113 -3.89 -4.96 -7.43
N SER A 114 -5.05 -5.59 -7.62
CA SER A 114 -5.15 -7.04 -7.82
C SER A 114 -4.37 -7.51 -9.05
N GLN A 115 -4.40 -6.76 -10.16
CA GLN A 115 -3.60 -7.08 -11.35
C GLN A 115 -2.10 -7.04 -11.05
N ILE A 116 -1.65 -6.04 -10.30
CA ILE A 116 -0.24 -5.91 -9.92
C ILE A 116 0.17 -7.03 -8.97
N LEU A 117 -0.68 -7.38 -8.01
CA LEU A 117 -0.44 -8.51 -7.12
C LEU A 117 -0.32 -9.82 -7.91
N GLN A 118 -1.20 -10.07 -8.87
CA GLN A 118 -1.14 -11.24 -9.75
C GLN A 118 0.14 -11.26 -10.60
N LEU A 119 0.60 -10.10 -11.10
CA LEU A 119 1.85 -10.00 -11.84
C LEU A 119 3.05 -10.37 -10.95
N LEU A 120 3.11 -9.83 -9.72
CA LEU A 120 4.15 -10.18 -8.75
C LEU A 120 4.16 -11.68 -8.44
N GLU A 121 2.99 -12.29 -8.25
CA GLU A 121 2.84 -13.72 -8.00
C GLU A 121 3.23 -14.58 -9.22
N SER A 122 2.92 -14.12 -10.43
CA SER A 122 3.26 -14.85 -11.65
C SER A 122 4.77 -15.02 -11.84
N SER A 123 5.54 -14.02 -11.42
CA SER A 123 7.01 -14.03 -11.47
C SER A 123 7.64 -15.05 -10.52
N LEU A 124 6.92 -15.49 -9.47
CA LEU A 124 7.38 -16.54 -8.55
C LEU A 124 7.44 -17.93 -9.20
N LYS A 125 6.73 -18.15 -10.31
CA LYS A 125 6.75 -19.43 -11.04
C LYS A 125 8.10 -19.69 -11.73
N ILE A 126 8.96 -18.68 -11.82
CA ILE A 126 10.30 -18.79 -12.41
C ILE A 126 11.25 -19.35 -11.33
N LYS A 127 11.45 -20.68 -11.35
CA LYS A 127 12.19 -21.45 -10.33
C LYS A 127 13.66 -21.03 -10.11
N TRP A 128 14.26 -20.25 -11.00
CA TRP A 128 15.68 -19.89 -10.95
C TRP A 128 15.86 -18.38 -11.09
N ALA A 129 15.65 -17.66 -10.00
CA ALA A 129 15.78 -16.21 -9.96
C ALA A 129 17.13 -15.84 -9.32
N TYR A 130 18.16 -15.64 -10.15
CA TYR A 130 19.45 -15.11 -9.70
C TYR A 130 19.40 -13.58 -9.60
N LEU A 131 19.54 -13.07 -8.37
CA LEU A 131 19.62 -11.65 -8.06
C LEU A 131 21.10 -11.23 -8.05
N SER A 132 21.60 -10.76 -9.18
CA SER A 132 22.98 -10.25 -9.29
C SER A 132 23.19 -8.98 -8.47
N ASP A 133 24.44 -8.66 -8.12
CA ASP A 133 24.80 -7.45 -7.37
C ASP A 133 24.29 -6.17 -8.05
N LEU A 134 24.32 -6.14 -9.39
CA LEU A 134 23.76 -5.03 -10.17
C LEU A 134 22.24 -4.88 -9.93
N LYS A 135 21.48 -5.99 -9.94
CA LYS A 135 20.05 -5.97 -9.67
C LYS A 135 19.75 -5.58 -8.22
N VAL A 136 20.56 -6.03 -7.26
CA VAL A 136 20.47 -5.60 -5.85
C VAL A 136 20.64 -4.09 -5.74
N SER A 137 21.72 -3.54 -6.30
CA SER A 137 22.02 -2.11 -6.26
C SER A 137 20.92 -1.27 -6.91
N LEU A 138 20.40 -1.73 -8.05
CA LEU A 138 19.30 -1.07 -8.74
C LEU A 138 18.01 -1.11 -7.92
N LEU A 139 17.67 -2.27 -7.33
CA LEU A 139 16.50 -2.42 -6.47
C LEU A 139 16.60 -1.54 -5.22
N GLN A 140 17.75 -1.48 -4.56
CA GLN A 140 17.99 -0.58 -3.42
C GLN A 140 17.78 0.90 -3.80
N THR A 141 18.27 1.29 -4.98
CA THR A 141 18.08 2.65 -5.51
C THR A 141 16.60 2.96 -5.74
N LEU A 142 15.85 2.02 -6.31
CA LEU A 142 14.41 2.17 -6.55
C LEU A 142 13.61 2.16 -5.24
N CYS A 143 13.94 1.28 -4.30
CA CYS A 143 13.35 1.27 -2.96
C CYS A 143 13.53 2.64 -2.30
N LYS A 144 14.74 3.21 -2.32
CA LYS A 144 14.99 4.57 -1.81
C LYS A 144 14.15 5.63 -2.53
N LYS A 145 14.05 5.55 -3.86
CA LYS A 145 13.23 6.48 -4.67
C LYS A 145 11.75 6.45 -4.26
N TYR A 146 11.21 5.26 -3.98
CA TYR A 146 9.81 5.07 -3.63
C TYR A 146 9.55 4.99 -2.12
N SER A 147 10.52 5.41 -1.29
CA SER A 147 10.43 5.41 0.17
C SER A 147 10.12 4.04 0.78
N VAL A 148 10.63 2.98 0.16
CA VAL A 148 10.56 1.59 0.62
C VAL A 148 11.86 1.21 1.33
N ASP A 149 11.74 0.61 2.50
CA ASP A 149 12.84 0.00 3.24
C ASP A 149 13.19 -1.37 2.66
N TYR A 150 14.30 -1.40 1.90
CA TYR A 150 14.87 -2.62 1.33
C TYR A 150 15.32 -3.61 2.41
N SER A 151 15.84 -3.15 3.55
CA SER A 151 16.40 -4.02 4.59
C SER A 151 15.32 -4.85 5.28
N GLY A 152 14.09 -4.31 5.37
CA GLY A 152 12.92 -5.03 5.85
C GLY A 152 12.26 -5.96 4.83
N LEU A 153 12.78 -6.15 3.62
CA LEU A 153 12.21 -7.06 2.62
C LEU A 153 12.65 -8.52 2.89
N GLN A 154 11.77 -9.26 3.56
CA GLN A 154 11.97 -10.67 3.94
C GLN A 154 11.60 -11.70 2.84
N CYS A 155 11.13 -11.24 1.68
CA CYS A 155 10.70 -12.11 0.58
C CYS A 155 11.85 -12.71 -0.23
N THR A 156 11.54 -13.73 -1.04
CA THR A 156 12.51 -14.44 -1.88
C THR A 156 13.17 -13.56 -2.96
N ASN A 157 14.29 -14.04 -3.51
CA ASN A 157 14.95 -13.39 -4.65
C ASN A 157 14.05 -13.28 -5.89
N ALA A 158 13.14 -14.22 -6.10
CA ALA A 158 12.16 -14.16 -7.18
C ALA A 158 11.20 -12.97 -6.98
N MET A 159 10.68 -12.79 -5.76
CA MET A 159 9.86 -11.62 -5.42
C MET A 159 10.64 -10.31 -5.56
N LYS A 160 11.91 -10.27 -5.14
CA LYS A 160 12.76 -9.09 -5.31
C LYS A 160 12.97 -8.72 -6.78
N ILE A 161 13.12 -9.70 -7.66
CA ILE A 161 13.18 -9.45 -9.11
C ILE A 161 11.83 -8.95 -9.63
N ALA A 162 10.71 -9.55 -9.19
CA ALA A 162 9.39 -9.07 -9.57
C ALA A 162 9.14 -7.62 -9.11
N LEU A 163 9.61 -7.25 -7.92
CA LEU A 163 9.58 -5.87 -7.42
C LEU A 163 10.42 -4.92 -8.24
N LEU A 164 11.58 -5.37 -8.73
CA LEU A 164 12.43 -4.59 -9.60
C LEU A 164 11.67 -4.23 -10.89
N ASP A 165 11.06 -5.22 -11.54
CA ASP A 165 10.25 -5.03 -12.76
C ASP A 165 9.05 -4.11 -12.49
N TYR A 166 8.37 -4.32 -11.35
CA TYR A 166 7.30 -3.45 -10.89
C TYR A 166 7.74 -1.99 -10.77
N PHE A 167 8.83 -1.70 -10.05
CA PHE A 167 9.32 -0.34 -9.85
C PHE A 167 9.79 0.33 -11.14
N ILE A 168 10.28 -0.44 -12.10
CA ILE A 168 10.62 0.03 -13.45
C ILE A 168 9.34 0.40 -14.19
N SER A 169 8.30 -0.44 -14.15
CA SER A 169 7.01 -0.18 -14.82
C SER A 169 6.30 1.08 -14.31
N LEU A 170 6.54 1.48 -13.05
CA LEU A 170 6.03 2.75 -12.51
C LEU A 170 6.67 3.99 -13.14
N LYS A 171 7.87 3.87 -13.75
CA LYS A 171 8.55 5.00 -14.41
C LYS A 171 8.04 5.25 -15.82
N GLU A 172 7.43 4.25 -16.45
CA GLU A 172 6.94 4.40 -17.81
C GLU A 172 5.66 5.25 -17.78
N PRO A 173 5.62 6.40 -18.49
CA PRO A 173 4.37 7.11 -18.66
C PRO A 173 3.42 6.15 -19.39
N LYS A 174 2.33 5.75 -18.72
CA LYS A 174 1.19 5.19 -19.45
C LYS A 174 0.72 6.32 -20.35
N ASP A 175 0.95 6.19 -21.65
CA ASP A 175 0.47 7.13 -22.64
C ASP A 175 -0.96 7.54 -22.30
N THR A 176 -1.12 8.82 -21.96
CA THR A 176 -2.37 9.54 -22.08
C THR A 176 -2.81 9.38 -23.52
N VAL A 177 -3.61 8.37 -23.79
CA VAL A 177 -4.53 8.39 -24.92
C VAL A 177 -5.45 9.58 -24.62
N SER A 178 -5.04 10.74 -25.13
CA SER A 178 -5.93 11.88 -25.30
C SER A 178 -7.05 11.37 -26.19
N SER A 179 -8.18 11.03 -25.57
CA SER A 179 -9.45 11.04 -26.26
C SER A 179 -9.75 12.50 -26.60
N GLU A 180 -9.10 13.01 -27.65
CA GLU A 180 -9.66 14.11 -28.41
C GLU A 180 -10.96 13.60 -28.98
N GLY A 181 -12.04 14.00 -28.33
CA GLY A 181 -13.34 14.01 -28.95
C GLY A 181 -13.27 14.87 -30.20
N LEU A 182 -13.64 14.29 -31.33
CA LEU A 182 -14.15 15.03 -32.47
C LEU A 182 -15.50 14.39 -32.81
N PHE A 183 -16.52 14.87 -32.10
CA PHE A 183 -17.84 15.00 -32.70
C PHE A 183 -17.82 16.28 -33.55
N THR A 184 -17.86 16.09 -34.86
CA THR A 184 -18.75 16.82 -35.78
C THR A 184 -19.17 15.85 -36.86
#